data_AF-A0A1R0X3V7-F1
#
_entry.id   AF-A0A1R0X3V7-F1
#
_cell.length_a   1.000
_cell.length_b   1.000
_cell.length_c   1.000
_cell.angle_alpha   90.00
_cell.angle_beta   90.00
_cell.angle_gamma   90.00
#
_symmetry.space_group_name_H-M   'P 1'
#
loop_
_entity.id
_entity.type
_entity.pdbx_description
1 polymer ?
#
loop_
_entity_poly.entity_id
_entity_poly.type
_entity_poly.pdbx_seq_one_letter_code
_entity_poly.pdbx_strand_id
1 'polypeptide(L)'
;MFLIEVALLLIVFGCESNSISNILNKLEFNQAVGIYTINIKHSENNGSSLLLFGSTSNLKKDTFEKLNKSDITITLSNEKKDEIEFSPDDIEWELTDQNFLVEGFSIRLNSDRILGLEKLGFDKIKIKLGSKTFKKNISPVYLQFYSGEENGISVMESPISPKNVTALNKEYSYSYKILDSNHIITSDIKAELIYPKEVKSFIEIVTVEVNPDIYAEEEIKEEFRNKVDKKILKELKVYEIKCNYIIKKKENIVFQPEIKLLYNNKEQSLAPFTPISFFNF
;
A
#
# COMPACT_ATOMS: atom_id res chain seq x y z
N MET A 1 8.83 -0.56 -51.81
CA MET A 1 9.53 -0.28 -50.54
C MET A 1 8.53 -0.15 -49.38
N PHE A 2 7.51 0.70 -49.47
CA PHE A 2 6.45 0.88 -48.47
C PHE A 2 5.74 -0.41 -47.97
N LEU A 3 5.42 -1.36 -48.86
CA LEU A 3 4.73 -2.60 -48.47
C LEU A 3 5.57 -3.54 -47.59
N ILE A 4 6.90 -3.53 -47.76
CA ILE A 4 7.82 -4.37 -46.98
C ILE A 4 8.01 -3.76 -45.58
N GLU A 5 8.13 -2.44 -45.49
CA GLU A 5 8.22 -1.72 -44.21
C GLU A 5 6.93 -1.86 -43.38
N VAL A 6 5.75 -1.74 -44.00
CA VAL A 6 4.46 -1.94 -43.32
C VAL A 6 4.28 -3.39 -42.86
N ALA A 7 4.72 -4.37 -43.66
CA ALA A 7 4.68 -5.78 -43.26
C ALA A 7 5.66 -6.08 -42.12
N LEU A 8 6.87 -5.52 -42.13
CA LEU A 8 7.83 -5.65 -41.04
C LEU A 8 7.32 -5.00 -39.75
N LEU A 9 6.74 -3.80 -39.83
CA LEU A 9 6.06 -3.15 -38.69
C LEU A 9 4.96 -4.05 -38.14
N LEU A 10 4.07 -4.58 -38.98
CA LEU A 10 2.99 -5.48 -38.54
C LEU A 10 3.50 -6.78 -37.92
N ILE A 11 4.61 -7.35 -38.42
CA ILE A 11 5.23 -8.56 -37.86
C ILE A 11 5.89 -8.26 -36.51
N VAL A 12 6.57 -7.12 -36.37
CA VAL A 12 7.18 -6.69 -35.10
C VAL A 12 6.08 -6.39 -34.07
N PHE A 13 5.06 -5.61 -34.42
CA PHE A 13 3.89 -5.36 -33.56
C PHE A 13 3.13 -6.66 -33.21
N GLY A 14 3.03 -7.61 -34.14
CA GLY A 14 2.41 -8.93 -33.90
C GLY A 14 3.23 -9.81 -32.95
N CYS A 15 4.55 -9.79 -33.07
CA CYS A 15 5.46 -10.54 -32.19
C CYS A 15 5.51 -9.91 -30.78
N GLU A 16 5.56 -8.59 -30.70
CA GLU A 16 5.55 -7.85 -29.43
C GLU A 16 4.21 -7.99 -28.69
N SER A 17 3.08 -7.80 -29.37
CA SER A 17 1.75 -7.99 -28.77
C SER A 17 1.51 -9.43 -28.31
N ASN A 18 2.06 -10.43 -29.00
CA ASN A 18 2.02 -11.82 -28.54
C ASN A 18 2.89 -12.05 -27.29
N SER A 19 4.05 -11.41 -27.19
CA SER A 19 4.91 -11.51 -26.00
C SER A 19 4.24 -10.90 -24.75
N ILE A 20 3.62 -9.72 -24.89
CA ILE A 20 2.91 -9.03 -23.81
C ILE A 20 1.63 -9.79 -23.45
N SER A 21 0.86 -10.27 -24.46
CA SER A 21 -0.32 -11.11 -24.21
C SER A 21 0.02 -12.37 -23.41
N ASN A 22 1.18 -12.98 -23.68
CA ASN A 22 1.63 -14.15 -22.95
C ASN A 22 1.97 -13.85 -21.49
N ILE A 23 2.55 -12.68 -21.19
CA ILE A 23 2.75 -12.23 -19.80
C ILE A 23 1.40 -12.00 -19.12
N LEU A 24 0.51 -11.21 -19.74
CA LEU A 24 -0.81 -10.87 -19.18
C LEU A 24 -1.64 -12.11 -18.84
N ASN A 25 -1.54 -13.17 -19.67
CA ASN A 25 -2.16 -14.46 -19.39
C ASN A 25 -1.59 -15.17 -18.16
N LYS A 26 -0.31 -15.01 -17.87
CA LYS A 26 0.40 -15.66 -16.77
C LYS A 26 0.42 -14.86 -15.48
N LEU A 27 -0.02 -13.60 -15.51
CA LEU A 27 -0.14 -12.80 -14.29
C LEU A 27 -1.05 -13.52 -13.30
N GLU A 28 -0.53 -13.72 -12.10
CA GLU A 28 -1.30 -14.18 -10.97
C GLU A 28 -1.29 -13.08 -9.91
N PHE A 29 -2.50 -12.65 -9.55
CA PHE A 29 -2.72 -11.80 -8.38
C PHE A 29 -3.07 -12.73 -7.21
N ASN A 30 -2.18 -13.67 -6.92
CA ASN A 30 -2.34 -14.67 -5.89
C ASN A 30 -1.41 -14.37 -4.73
N GLN A 31 -1.92 -13.57 -3.79
CA GLN A 31 -1.61 -13.55 -2.36
C GLN A 31 -2.48 -12.46 -1.74
N ALA A 32 -2.79 -12.55 -0.45
CA ALA A 32 -3.76 -11.73 0.26
C ALA A 32 -3.35 -10.24 0.29
N VAL A 33 -3.43 -9.57 -0.84
CA VAL A 33 -2.93 -8.22 -1.07
C VAL A 33 -4.15 -7.34 -1.23
N GLY A 34 -4.30 -6.38 -0.34
CA GLY A 34 -5.33 -5.39 -0.53
C GLY A 34 -5.39 -4.40 0.58
N ILE A 35 -4.40 -3.50 0.69
CA ILE A 35 -4.69 -2.15 1.21
C ILE A 35 -3.89 -1.12 0.44
N TYR A 36 -4.57 -0.05 0.04
CA TYR A 36 -3.96 1.12 -0.60
C TYR A 36 -4.34 2.44 0.02
N THR A 37 -3.29 3.25 0.11
CA THR A 37 -3.24 4.60 0.65
C THR A 37 -3.70 5.60 -0.40
N ILE A 38 -4.76 6.32 -0.11
CA ILE A 38 -5.09 7.55 -0.80
C ILE A 38 -4.28 8.66 -0.12
N ASN A 39 -3.18 9.11 -0.73
CA ASN A 39 -2.43 10.28 -0.26
C ASN A 39 -3.21 11.56 -0.61
N ILE A 40 -3.84 12.20 0.38
CA ILE A 40 -4.62 13.42 0.14
C ILE A 40 -3.74 14.68 0.28
N LYS A 41 -2.56 14.61 0.92
CA LYS A 41 -1.90 15.84 1.42
C LYS A 41 -0.37 15.93 1.42
N HIS A 42 0.39 14.96 0.92
CA HIS A 42 1.85 15.13 0.82
C HIS A 42 2.34 15.38 -0.62
N SER A 43 2.79 16.63 -0.82
CA SER A 43 3.44 17.19 -2.00
C SER A 43 2.51 17.53 -3.17
N GLU A 44 2.79 18.65 -3.83
CA GLU A 44 2.10 19.20 -5.00
C GLU A 44 2.05 18.24 -6.21
N ASN A 45 2.64 17.03 -6.09
CA ASN A 45 2.78 16.03 -7.15
C ASN A 45 2.15 14.66 -6.84
N ASN A 46 1.49 14.44 -5.69
CA ASN A 46 0.92 13.12 -5.37
C ASN A 46 -0.60 13.10 -5.51
N GLY A 47 -1.08 12.52 -6.61
CA GLY A 47 -2.49 12.17 -6.80
C GLY A 47 -2.91 10.95 -5.98
N SER A 48 -4.22 10.74 -5.87
CA SER A 48 -4.79 9.55 -5.21
C SER A 48 -4.39 8.28 -5.97
N SER A 49 -3.89 7.25 -5.29
CA SER A 49 -3.35 6.08 -5.98
C SER A 49 -3.63 4.75 -5.28
N LEU A 50 -3.47 3.64 -6.02
CA LEU A 50 -3.75 2.27 -5.59
C LEU A 50 -2.67 1.31 -6.11
N LEU A 51 -2.02 0.51 -5.24
CA LEU A 51 -0.74 -0.21 -5.52
C LEU A 51 -0.84 -1.76 -5.58
N LEU A 52 -1.43 -2.35 -6.60
CA LEU A 52 -1.57 -3.83 -6.69
C LEU A 52 -0.23 -4.57 -6.68
N PHE A 53 -0.18 -5.75 -6.04
CA PHE A 53 0.97 -6.66 -6.15
C PHE A 53 0.55 -7.96 -6.84
N GLY A 54 1.47 -8.55 -7.60
CA GLY A 54 1.28 -9.85 -8.23
C GLY A 54 2.60 -10.50 -8.59
N SER A 55 2.54 -11.69 -9.18
CA SER A 55 3.72 -12.41 -9.66
C SER A 55 3.46 -13.07 -11.02
N THR A 56 4.54 -13.41 -11.72
CA THR A 56 4.44 -14.18 -12.96
C THR A 56 5.72 -14.95 -13.24
N SER A 57 5.57 -16.21 -13.63
CA SER A 57 6.71 -17.06 -13.97
C SER A 57 7.56 -16.49 -15.10
N ASN A 58 8.89 -16.48 -14.92
CA ASN A 58 9.89 -16.06 -15.91
C ASN A 58 9.79 -14.59 -16.37
N LEU A 59 9.45 -13.67 -15.46
CA LEU A 59 9.43 -12.24 -15.77
C LEU A 59 10.84 -11.69 -15.96
N LYS A 60 11.30 -11.61 -17.22
CA LYS A 60 12.56 -10.94 -17.56
C LYS A 60 12.36 -9.43 -17.60
N LYS A 61 13.36 -8.68 -17.14
CA LYS A 61 13.38 -7.21 -17.14
C LYS A 61 12.97 -6.61 -18.49
N ASP A 62 13.55 -7.10 -19.59
CA ASP A 62 13.24 -6.60 -20.94
C ASP A 62 11.77 -6.81 -21.33
N THR A 63 11.13 -7.89 -20.86
CA THR A 63 9.72 -8.16 -21.18
C THR A 63 8.79 -7.32 -20.30
N PHE A 64 9.22 -7.00 -19.09
CA PHE A 64 8.55 -6.07 -18.19
C PHE A 64 8.62 -4.62 -18.70
N GLU A 65 9.78 -4.18 -19.19
CA GLU A 65 9.93 -2.84 -19.79
C GLU A 65 9.02 -2.64 -21.01
N LYS A 66 8.76 -3.72 -21.77
CA LYS A 66 7.78 -3.70 -22.87
C LYS A 66 6.34 -3.59 -22.35
N LEU A 67 5.99 -4.32 -21.30
CA LEU A 67 4.69 -4.20 -20.63
C LEU A 67 4.44 -2.75 -20.17
N ASN A 68 5.44 -2.13 -19.53
CA ASN A 68 5.34 -0.75 -19.01
C ASN A 68 5.18 0.31 -20.11
N LYS A 69 5.59 0.01 -21.35
CA LYS A 69 5.43 0.89 -22.52
C LYS A 69 4.17 0.58 -23.35
N SER A 70 3.38 -0.41 -22.93
CA SER A 70 2.21 -0.85 -23.68
C SER A 70 1.00 0.02 -23.37
N ASP A 71 0.20 0.29 -24.40
CA ASP A 71 -1.11 0.95 -24.28
C ASP A 71 -2.12 -0.02 -23.64
N ILE A 72 -2.07 -0.08 -22.31
CA ILE A 72 -2.89 -0.95 -21.48
C ILE A 72 -3.86 -0.10 -20.68
N THR A 73 -5.12 -0.55 -20.64
CA THR A 73 -6.13 -0.02 -19.73
C THR A 73 -6.42 -1.06 -18.65
N ILE A 74 -6.63 -0.59 -17.43
CA ILE A 74 -6.98 -1.45 -16.29
C ILE A 74 -8.35 -1.02 -15.76
N THR A 75 -9.25 -1.98 -15.57
CA THR A 75 -10.52 -1.77 -14.88
C THR A 75 -10.54 -2.60 -13.60
N LEU A 76 -10.81 -1.95 -12.47
CA LEU A 76 -11.14 -2.61 -11.21
C LEU A 76 -12.65 -2.73 -11.07
N SER A 77 -13.12 -3.88 -10.61
CA SER A 77 -14.56 -4.15 -10.45
C SER A 77 -14.85 -5.02 -9.22
N ASN A 78 -16.09 -4.99 -8.74
CA ASN A 78 -16.59 -5.82 -7.64
C ASN A 78 -17.92 -6.51 -8.00
N GLU A 79 -18.43 -7.38 -7.12
CA GLU A 79 -19.73 -8.05 -7.31
C GLU A 79 -20.94 -7.10 -7.38
N LYS A 80 -20.82 -5.88 -6.83
CA LYS A 80 -21.86 -4.85 -6.87
C LYS A 80 -21.86 -4.03 -8.16
N LYS A 81 -20.95 -4.34 -9.11
CA LYS A 81 -20.73 -3.66 -10.39
C LYS A 81 -20.22 -2.22 -10.27
N ASP A 82 -19.60 -1.88 -9.15
CA ASP A 82 -18.80 -0.66 -9.08
C ASP A 82 -17.54 -0.89 -9.93
N GLU A 83 -17.22 0.05 -10.81
CA GLU A 83 -16.07 -0.05 -11.72
C GLU A 83 -15.26 1.26 -11.72
N ILE A 84 -13.93 1.14 -11.72
CA ILE A 84 -13.02 2.25 -12.01
C ILE A 84 -12.11 1.82 -13.15
N GLU A 85 -12.06 2.63 -14.20
CA GLU A 85 -11.13 2.45 -15.33
C GLU A 85 -9.96 3.42 -15.20
N PHE A 86 -8.75 2.90 -15.47
CA PHE A 86 -7.47 3.59 -15.44
C PHE A 86 -6.88 3.55 -16.86
N SER A 87 -6.51 4.74 -17.34
CA SER A 87 -5.85 4.92 -18.64
C SER A 87 -4.37 4.53 -18.53
N PRO A 88 -3.66 4.32 -19.65
CA PRO A 88 -2.23 3.98 -19.61
C PRO A 88 -1.39 4.96 -18.78
N ASP A 89 -1.67 6.26 -18.87
CA ASP A 89 -0.96 7.31 -18.13
C ASP A 89 -1.22 7.27 -16.62
N ASP A 90 -2.28 6.57 -16.19
CA ASP A 90 -2.66 6.39 -14.80
C ASP A 90 -1.97 5.17 -14.18
N ILE A 91 -1.16 4.41 -14.94
CA ILE A 91 -0.65 3.09 -14.55
C ILE A 91 0.88 3.10 -14.50
N GLU A 92 1.46 2.80 -13.34
CA GLU A 92 2.90 2.59 -13.19
C GLU A 92 3.18 1.14 -12.81
N TRP A 93 4.04 0.46 -13.58
CA TRP A 93 4.49 -0.89 -13.27
C TRP A 93 5.91 -0.86 -12.71
N GLU A 94 6.14 -1.54 -11.59
CA GLU A 94 7.49 -1.75 -11.04
C GLU A 94 7.77 -3.23 -10.75
N LEU A 95 9.02 -3.67 -10.98
CA LEU A 95 9.48 -4.97 -10.49
C LEU A 95 9.73 -4.86 -8.99
N THR A 96 9.25 -5.83 -8.22
CA THR A 96 9.54 -5.87 -6.78
C THR A 96 10.95 -6.40 -6.54
N ASP A 97 11.55 -6.03 -5.40
CA ASP A 97 12.77 -6.67 -4.91
C ASP A 97 12.56 -8.20 -4.83
N GLN A 98 13.52 -9.00 -5.30
CA GLN A 98 13.42 -10.47 -5.27
C GLN A 98 13.39 -11.03 -3.84
N ASN A 99 13.93 -10.30 -2.86
CA ASN A 99 13.82 -10.63 -1.44
C ASN A 99 12.41 -10.34 -0.90
N PHE A 100 11.66 -9.45 -1.55
CA PHE A 100 10.29 -9.08 -1.21
C PHE A 100 9.28 -10.04 -1.83
N LEU A 101 9.34 -10.24 -3.17
CA LEU A 101 8.50 -11.20 -3.88
C LEU A 101 9.27 -11.75 -5.09
N VAL A 102 9.55 -13.06 -5.06
CA VAL A 102 10.24 -13.75 -6.16
C VAL A 102 9.40 -13.66 -7.43
N GLU A 103 9.99 -13.13 -8.51
CA GLU A 103 9.30 -12.86 -9.78
C GLU A 103 8.04 -11.97 -9.62
N GLY A 104 8.06 -11.09 -8.61
CA GLY A 104 6.98 -10.18 -8.30
C GLY A 104 7.00 -8.87 -9.08
N PHE A 105 5.85 -8.24 -9.15
CA PHE A 105 5.65 -6.89 -9.66
C PHE A 105 4.64 -6.14 -8.80
N SER A 106 4.68 -4.82 -8.89
CA SER A 106 3.64 -3.92 -8.36
C SER A 106 3.05 -3.06 -9.49
N ILE A 107 1.80 -2.65 -9.31
CA ILE A 107 1.06 -1.77 -10.22
C ILE A 107 0.49 -0.62 -9.40
N ARG A 108 0.99 0.60 -9.61
CA ARG A 108 0.33 1.81 -9.07
C ARG A 108 -0.71 2.30 -10.08
N LEU A 109 -1.91 2.57 -9.60
CA LEU A 109 -3.08 3.04 -10.33
C LEU A 109 -3.49 4.40 -9.76
N ASN A 110 -3.20 5.46 -10.48
CA ASN A 110 -3.42 6.85 -10.06
C ASN A 110 -4.80 7.33 -10.53
N SER A 111 -5.69 7.76 -9.64
CA SER A 111 -6.96 8.42 -10.02
C SER A 111 -7.61 9.15 -8.85
N ASP A 112 -8.00 10.40 -9.07
CA ASP A 112 -8.81 11.17 -8.11
C ASP A 112 -10.21 10.59 -7.90
N ARG A 113 -10.70 9.75 -8.83
CA ARG A 113 -11.99 9.06 -8.66
C ARG A 113 -11.99 8.10 -7.48
N ILE A 114 -10.82 7.67 -7.02
CA ILE A 114 -10.65 6.83 -5.84
C ILE A 114 -11.12 7.57 -4.56
N LEU A 115 -11.04 8.91 -4.52
CA LEU A 115 -11.39 9.71 -3.34
C LEU A 115 -12.88 9.66 -2.96
N GLY A 116 -13.77 9.47 -3.93
CA GLY A 116 -15.22 9.47 -3.71
C GLY A 116 -15.80 8.12 -3.29
N LEU A 117 -14.95 7.11 -3.10
CA LEU A 117 -15.34 5.69 -3.05
C LEU A 117 -15.09 5.10 -1.67
N GLU A 118 -15.80 5.64 -0.66
CA GLU A 118 -15.77 5.08 0.69
C GLU A 118 -16.17 3.60 0.69
N LYS A 119 -15.35 2.74 1.31
CA LYS A 119 -15.64 1.31 1.60
C LYS A 119 -15.73 0.38 0.38
N LEU A 120 -15.17 0.75 -0.77
CA LEU A 120 -15.15 -0.12 -1.94
C LEU A 120 -14.03 -1.15 -1.89
N GLY A 121 -14.42 -2.43 -1.86
CA GLY A 121 -13.57 -3.59 -2.08
C GLY A 121 -13.66 -4.03 -3.54
N PHE A 122 -12.56 -3.94 -4.30
CA PHE A 122 -12.48 -4.53 -5.65
C PHE A 122 -11.94 -5.96 -5.56
N ASP A 123 -12.60 -6.91 -6.21
CA ASP A 123 -12.24 -8.34 -6.20
C ASP A 123 -11.84 -8.87 -7.59
N LYS A 124 -11.93 -8.02 -8.62
CA LYS A 124 -11.58 -8.35 -10.00
C LYS A 124 -10.78 -7.23 -10.66
N ILE A 125 -9.78 -7.64 -11.42
CA ILE A 125 -9.04 -6.78 -12.35
C ILE A 125 -9.27 -7.26 -13.78
N LYS A 126 -9.52 -6.31 -14.67
CA LYS A 126 -9.60 -6.49 -16.10
C LYS A 126 -8.51 -5.67 -16.76
N ILE A 127 -7.63 -6.31 -17.51
CA ILE A 127 -6.54 -5.68 -18.25
C ILE A 127 -6.87 -5.78 -19.73
N LYS A 128 -6.85 -4.66 -20.45
CA LYS A 128 -7.15 -4.62 -21.89
C LYS A 128 -5.93 -4.13 -22.66
N LEU A 129 -5.56 -4.89 -23.69
CA LEU A 129 -4.47 -4.60 -24.62
C LEU A 129 -5.05 -4.66 -26.04
N GLY A 130 -5.29 -3.49 -26.65
CA GLY A 130 -6.02 -3.39 -27.91
C GLY A 130 -7.40 -4.06 -27.83
N SER A 131 -7.64 -5.10 -28.64
CA SER A 131 -8.89 -5.87 -28.63
C SER A 131 -8.91 -7.03 -27.62
N LYS A 132 -7.76 -7.41 -27.05
CA LYS A 132 -7.66 -8.52 -26.10
C LYS A 132 -8.01 -8.04 -24.70
N THR A 133 -8.72 -8.89 -23.96
CA THR A 133 -9.12 -8.63 -22.57
C THR A 133 -8.69 -9.81 -21.70
N PHE A 134 -8.01 -9.51 -20.61
CA PHE A 134 -7.55 -10.47 -19.61
C PHE A 134 -8.28 -10.16 -18.30
N LYS A 135 -8.98 -11.16 -17.73
CA LYS A 135 -9.70 -11.01 -16.46
C LYS A 135 -9.05 -11.87 -15.41
N LYS A 136 -8.80 -11.30 -14.23
CA LYS A 136 -8.20 -11.99 -13.09
C LYS A 136 -8.98 -11.64 -11.83
N ASN A 137 -9.08 -12.60 -10.92
CA ASN A 137 -9.53 -12.32 -9.56
C ASN A 137 -8.36 -11.69 -8.80
N ILE A 138 -8.67 -10.78 -7.89
CA ILE A 138 -7.73 -10.18 -6.94
C ILE A 138 -8.30 -10.34 -5.53
N SER A 139 -7.44 -10.27 -4.52
CA SER A 139 -7.94 -10.16 -3.14
C SER A 139 -8.62 -8.80 -2.95
N PRO A 140 -9.67 -8.69 -2.10
CA PRO A 140 -10.40 -7.44 -1.92
C PRO A 140 -9.49 -6.27 -1.59
N VAL A 141 -9.57 -5.24 -2.41
CA VAL A 141 -8.75 -4.05 -2.28
C VAL A 141 -9.42 -3.04 -1.36
N TYR A 142 -8.84 -2.76 -0.20
CA TYR A 142 -9.38 -1.76 0.71
C TYR A 142 -8.69 -0.41 0.55
N LEU A 143 -9.49 0.62 0.31
CA LEU A 143 -9.04 2.00 0.24
C LEU A 143 -8.97 2.59 1.65
N GLN A 144 -7.82 3.13 2.01
CA GLN A 144 -7.65 3.90 3.23
C GLN A 144 -7.09 5.27 2.92
N PHE A 145 -7.74 6.28 3.48
CA PHE A 145 -7.37 7.68 3.34
C PHE A 145 -6.23 8.03 4.29
N TYR A 146 -5.13 8.57 3.74
CA TYR A 146 -4.06 9.15 4.53
C TYR A 146 -4.44 10.57 4.96
N SER A 147 -4.53 10.77 6.26
CA SER A 147 -4.43 12.09 6.87
C SER A 147 -2.95 12.41 7.08
N GLY A 148 -2.48 13.54 6.53
CA GLY A 148 -1.19 14.11 6.91
C GLY A 148 -1.11 14.48 8.39
N GLU A 149 -0.22 15.41 8.72
CA GLU A 149 -0.33 16.07 10.03
C GLU A 149 -1.73 16.69 10.16
N GLU A 150 -2.45 16.28 11.19
CA GLU A 150 -3.75 16.81 11.54
C GLU A 150 -3.76 17.14 13.03
N ASN A 151 -4.12 18.38 13.36
CA ASN A 151 -4.06 18.90 14.73
C ASN A 151 -2.67 18.73 15.38
N GLY A 152 -1.57 18.88 14.64
CA GLY A 152 -0.22 18.68 15.19
C GLY A 152 0.14 17.22 15.46
N ILE A 153 -0.71 16.27 15.09
CA ILE A 153 -0.45 14.84 15.28
C ILE A 153 -0.17 14.20 13.92
N SER A 154 0.93 13.46 13.82
CA SER A 154 1.29 12.73 12.62
C SER A 154 1.94 11.38 12.95
N VAL A 155 1.81 10.43 12.04
CA VAL A 155 2.71 9.27 12.05
C VAL A 155 4.13 9.80 11.77
N MET A 156 5.13 9.29 12.47
CA MET A 156 6.54 9.64 12.30
C MET A 156 7.33 8.45 11.77
N GLU A 157 7.08 7.27 12.34
CA GLU A 157 7.65 6.02 11.86
C GLU A 157 6.54 5.01 11.66
N SER A 158 6.56 4.34 10.51
CA SER A 158 5.69 3.19 10.23
C SER A 158 6.49 1.90 10.37
N PRO A 159 5.90 0.84 10.94
CA PRO A 159 6.50 -0.48 11.00
C PRO A 159 6.80 -0.96 9.60
N ILE A 160 7.94 -1.61 9.48
CA ILE A 160 8.32 -2.36 8.29
C ILE A 160 8.06 -3.84 8.60
N SER A 161 7.82 -4.63 7.56
CA SER A 161 7.69 -6.09 7.59
C SER A 161 8.61 -6.75 8.64
N PRO A 162 8.14 -7.78 9.36
CA PRO A 162 9.00 -8.51 10.27
C PRO A 162 10.23 -9.03 9.51
N LYS A 163 11.44 -8.73 10.01
CA LYS A 163 12.69 -9.17 9.38
C LYS A 163 12.87 -10.69 9.34
N ASN A 164 12.11 -11.41 10.16
CA ASN A 164 12.21 -12.86 10.32
C ASN A 164 10.92 -13.54 9.87
N VAL A 165 11.05 -14.78 9.37
CA VAL A 165 9.92 -15.67 9.12
C VAL A 165 9.11 -15.82 10.39
N THR A 166 7.82 -15.52 10.31
CA THR A 166 6.88 -15.62 11.42
C THR A 166 6.24 -17.00 11.41
N ALA A 167 6.28 -17.71 12.53
CA ALA A 167 5.65 -19.01 12.67
C ALA A 167 4.15 -18.83 12.93
N LEU A 168 3.34 -19.73 12.38
CA LEU A 168 1.90 -19.73 12.62
C LEU A 168 1.58 -19.89 14.10
N ASN A 169 0.51 -19.22 14.55
CA ASN A 169 -0.05 -19.30 15.90
C ASN A 169 0.90 -18.90 17.03
N LYS A 170 1.98 -18.16 16.71
CA LYS A 170 2.82 -17.49 17.71
C LYS A 170 2.50 -16.00 17.75
N GLU A 171 2.70 -15.42 18.92
CA GLU A 171 2.56 -13.98 19.14
C GLU A 171 3.85 -13.26 18.75
N TYR A 172 3.68 -12.16 18.04
CA TYR A 172 4.73 -11.26 17.58
C TYR A 172 4.28 -9.82 17.83
N SER A 173 5.19 -8.86 17.64
CA SER A 173 4.84 -7.44 17.75
C SER A 173 5.51 -6.60 16.67
N TYR A 174 4.85 -5.51 16.31
CA TYR A 174 5.42 -4.39 15.56
C TYR A 174 4.92 -3.09 16.21
N SER A 175 5.56 -1.96 15.90
CA SER A 175 5.12 -0.67 16.43
C SER A 175 5.15 0.46 15.41
N TYR A 176 4.28 1.44 15.64
CA TYR A 176 4.29 2.75 15.00
C TYR A 176 4.84 3.78 15.98
N LYS A 177 5.44 4.86 15.48
CA LYS A 177 5.67 6.05 16.30
C LYS A 177 4.85 7.21 15.77
N ILE A 178 4.25 7.94 16.70
CA ILE A 178 3.41 9.11 16.45
C ILE A 178 4.03 10.31 17.14
N LEU A 179 4.09 11.40 16.41
CA LEU A 179 4.51 12.70 16.89
C LEU A 179 3.27 13.54 17.24
N ASP A 180 3.30 14.19 18.39
CA ASP A 180 2.41 15.29 18.76
C ASP A 180 3.25 16.55 18.92
N SER A 181 3.25 17.39 17.89
CA SER A 181 4.09 18.57 17.76
C SER A 181 3.61 19.75 18.61
N ASN A 182 2.33 19.74 19.03
CA ASN A 182 1.66 20.86 19.70
C ASN A 182 1.16 20.51 21.11
N HIS A 183 1.56 19.35 21.64
CA HIS A 183 1.10 18.81 22.91
C HIS A 183 -0.44 18.77 23.04
N ILE A 184 -1.13 18.37 21.98
CA ILE A 184 -2.59 18.32 21.94
C ILE A 184 -3.13 17.17 22.80
N ILE A 185 -2.35 16.10 22.96
CA ILE A 185 -2.68 14.96 23.82
C ILE A 185 -2.28 15.28 25.26
N THR A 186 -3.28 15.60 26.08
CA THR A 186 -3.09 15.99 27.48
C THR A 186 -3.68 14.99 28.48
N SER A 187 -4.30 13.92 27.99
CA SER A 187 -4.86 12.82 28.79
C SER A 187 -4.21 11.50 28.40
N ASP A 188 -4.61 10.43 29.09
CA ASP A 188 -4.37 9.07 28.62
C ASP A 188 -4.81 8.93 27.16
N ILE A 189 -3.94 8.30 26.37
CA ILE A 189 -4.15 8.01 24.96
C ILE A 189 -4.40 6.51 24.81
N LYS A 190 -5.34 6.17 23.93
CA LYS A 190 -5.57 4.81 23.47
C LYS A 190 -5.54 4.78 21.95
N ALA A 191 -5.25 3.61 21.40
CA ALA A 191 -5.28 3.39 19.97
C ALA A 191 -6.03 2.10 19.64
N GLU A 192 -6.72 2.11 18.51
CA GLU A 192 -7.33 0.94 17.91
C GLU A 192 -6.80 0.77 16.48
N LEU A 193 -6.54 -0.48 16.07
CA LEU A 193 -6.23 -0.80 14.68
C LEU A 193 -7.48 -1.25 13.95
N ILE A 194 -7.89 -0.50 12.94
CA ILE A 194 -9.03 -0.86 12.08
C ILE A 194 -8.49 -1.42 10.77
N TYR A 195 -8.88 -2.65 10.48
CA TYR A 195 -8.48 -3.35 9.27
C TYR A 195 -9.55 -4.37 8.83
N PRO A 196 -9.56 -4.76 7.55
CA PRO A 196 -10.63 -5.56 6.97
C PRO A 196 -10.81 -6.96 7.57
N LYS A 197 -12.01 -7.52 7.41
CA LYS A 197 -12.34 -8.85 7.96
C LYS A 197 -11.53 -9.97 7.29
N GLU A 198 -11.19 -9.81 6.02
CA GLU A 198 -10.36 -10.74 5.25
C GLU A 198 -8.95 -10.77 5.82
N VAL A 199 -8.40 -9.61 6.15
CA VAL A 199 -7.12 -9.49 6.87
C VAL A 199 -7.22 -10.15 8.25
N LYS A 200 -8.35 -10.01 8.98
CA LYS A 200 -8.58 -10.71 10.26
C LYS A 200 -8.54 -12.23 10.17
N SER A 201 -8.87 -12.80 9.01
CA SER A 201 -8.75 -14.25 8.80
C SER A 201 -7.30 -14.72 8.70
N PHE A 202 -6.38 -13.81 8.40
CA PHE A 202 -4.95 -14.05 8.29
C PHE A 202 -4.20 -13.65 9.56
N ILE A 203 -4.43 -12.45 10.08
CA ILE A 203 -3.74 -11.86 11.23
C ILE A 203 -4.76 -11.36 12.26
N GLU A 204 -4.57 -11.81 13.49
CA GLU A 204 -5.33 -11.34 14.64
C GLU A 204 -4.46 -10.36 15.43
N ILE A 205 -4.90 -9.11 15.57
CA ILE A 205 -4.32 -8.19 16.54
C ILE A 205 -4.89 -8.55 17.92
N VAL A 206 -4.01 -8.94 18.83
CA VAL A 206 -4.34 -9.43 20.17
C VAL A 206 -4.49 -8.25 21.13
N THR A 207 -3.52 -7.33 21.10
CA THR A 207 -3.50 -6.12 21.94
C THR A 207 -2.85 -4.96 21.22
N VAL A 208 -3.32 -3.76 21.55
CA VAL A 208 -2.74 -2.48 21.11
C VAL A 208 -2.42 -1.67 22.36
N GLU A 209 -1.16 -1.32 22.53
CA GLU A 209 -0.64 -0.57 23.67
C GLU A 209 -0.09 0.77 23.17
N VAL A 210 -0.33 1.84 23.90
CA VAL A 210 0.24 3.16 23.60
C VAL A 210 1.11 3.59 24.77
N ASN A 211 2.39 3.86 24.49
CA ASN A 211 3.38 4.23 25.49
C ASN A 211 4.09 5.53 25.08
N PRO A 212 4.37 6.46 26.00
CA PRO A 212 5.27 7.57 25.72
C PRO A 212 6.67 7.06 25.35
N ASP A 213 7.24 7.54 24.24
CA ASP A 213 8.60 7.22 23.80
C ASP A 213 9.53 8.40 24.10
N ILE A 214 9.97 8.47 25.37
CA ILE A 214 10.83 9.56 25.85
C ILE A 214 12.19 9.56 25.13
N TYR A 215 12.67 8.39 24.71
CA TYR A 215 13.97 8.28 24.04
C TYR A 215 13.91 8.93 22.66
N ALA A 216 12.93 8.55 21.83
CA ALA A 216 12.74 9.17 20.52
C ALA A 216 12.39 10.66 20.63
N GLU A 217 11.58 11.05 21.63
CA GLU A 217 11.28 12.45 21.93
C GLU A 217 12.57 13.27 22.15
N GLU A 218 13.49 12.80 22.98
CA GLU A 218 14.73 13.51 23.25
C GLU A 218 15.66 13.52 22.02
N GLU A 219 15.79 12.40 21.30
CA GLU A 219 16.61 12.31 20.08
C GLU A 219 16.20 13.36 19.04
N ILE A 220 14.90 13.50 18.77
CA ILE A 220 14.37 14.53 17.85
C ILE A 220 14.66 15.93 18.39
N LYS A 221 14.43 16.18 19.68
CA LYS A 221 14.73 17.50 20.27
C LYS A 221 16.20 17.86 20.16
N GLU A 222 17.11 16.89 20.28
CA GLU A 222 18.54 17.13 20.09
C GLU A 222 18.88 17.44 18.63
N GLU A 223 18.37 16.64 17.69
CA GLU A 223 18.62 16.81 16.25
C GLU A 223 18.14 18.18 15.74
N PHE A 224 17.00 18.65 16.25
CA PHE A 224 16.36 19.89 15.80
C PHE A 224 16.62 21.10 16.69
N ARG A 225 17.41 20.97 17.78
CA ARG A 225 17.68 22.00 18.80
C ARG A 225 18.05 23.39 18.25
N ASN A 226 18.77 23.42 17.12
CA ASN A 226 19.26 24.65 16.49
C ASN A 226 18.54 24.98 15.17
N LYS A 227 17.55 24.17 14.78
CA LYS A 227 16.79 24.30 13.53
C LYS A 227 15.36 24.79 13.77
N VAL A 228 14.81 24.54 14.94
CA VAL A 228 13.41 24.81 15.31
C VAL A 228 13.34 25.66 16.58
N ASP A 229 12.27 26.44 16.73
CA ASP A 229 12.04 27.25 17.93
C ASP A 229 12.01 26.37 19.20
N LYS A 230 12.73 26.81 20.25
CA LYS A 230 12.79 26.11 21.54
C LYS A 230 11.41 25.90 22.17
N LYS A 231 10.45 26.80 21.94
CA LYS A 231 9.09 26.65 22.45
C LYS A 231 8.39 25.45 21.80
N ILE A 232 8.49 25.32 20.48
CA ILE A 232 7.92 24.21 19.70
C ILE A 232 8.57 22.89 20.16
N LEU A 233 9.89 22.85 20.27
CA LEU A 233 10.60 21.64 20.72
C LEU A 233 10.25 21.20 22.15
N LYS A 234 9.82 22.12 23.02
CA LYS A 234 9.39 21.76 24.38
C LYS A 234 8.02 21.11 24.42
N GLU A 235 7.15 21.46 23.47
CA GLU A 235 5.77 20.95 23.38
C GLU A 235 5.73 19.59 22.67
N LEU A 236 6.79 19.23 21.95
CA LEU A 236 6.92 17.96 21.24
C LEU A 236 6.80 16.74 22.19
N LYS A 237 5.89 15.82 21.82
CA LYS A 237 5.73 14.49 22.42
C LYS A 237 5.77 13.39 21.38
N VAL A 238 6.31 12.24 21.76
CA VAL A 238 6.35 11.04 20.92
C VAL A 238 5.69 9.88 21.65
N TYR A 239 4.89 9.12 20.92
CA TYR A 239 4.19 7.93 21.42
C TYR A 239 4.52 6.73 20.54
N GLU A 240 4.86 5.61 21.16
CA GLU A 240 4.92 4.31 20.50
C GLU A 240 3.53 3.64 20.61
N ILE A 241 2.98 3.23 19.46
CA ILE A 241 1.84 2.30 19.41
C ILE A 241 2.37 0.91 19.11
N LYS A 242 2.40 0.05 20.13
CA LYS A 242 2.81 -1.33 20.00
C LYS A 242 1.60 -2.22 19.73
N CYS A 243 1.71 -3.05 18.70
CA CYS A 243 0.64 -3.94 18.26
C CYS A 243 1.14 -5.38 18.38
N ASN A 244 0.54 -6.16 19.29
CA ASN A 244 0.82 -7.59 19.39
C ASN A 244 -0.16 -8.36 18.52
N TYR A 245 0.33 -9.35 17.78
CA TYR A 245 -0.44 -10.05 16.77
C TYR A 245 -0.10 -11.54 16.66
N ILE A 246 -1.04 -12.31 16.11
CA ILE A 246 -0.88 -13.72 15.79
C ILE A 246 -1.23 -13.95 14.32
N ILE A 247 -0.36 -14.66 13.60
CA ILE A 247 -0.63 -15.08 12.23
C ILE A 247 -1.32 -16.46 12.26
N LYS A 248 -2.49 -16.53 11.62
CA LYS A 248 -3.39 -17.69 11.61
C LYS A 248 -3.24 -18.55 10.36
N LYS A 249 -2.77 -17.98 9.26
CA LYS A 249 -2.76 -18.64 7.94
C LYS A 249 -1.43 -18.42 7.22
N LYS A 250 -1.02 -19.39 6.41
CA LYS A 250 0.23 -19.36 5.63
C LYS A 250 -0.01 -18.74 4.25
N GLU A 251 0.09 -17.42 4.15
CA GLU A 251 -0.10 -16.64 2.91
C GLU A 251 0.72 -15.36 2.97
N ASN A 252 1.07 -14.76 1.83
CA ASN A 252 1.63 -13.42 1.85
C ASN A 252 0.50 -12.40 2.01
N ILE A 253 0.67 -11.42 2.89
CA ILE A 253 -0.30 -10.34 3.10
C ILE A 253 0.39 -8.99 3.14
N VAL A 254 -0.26 -7.98 2.56
CA VAL A 254 0.17 -6.58 2.65
C VAL A 254 -1.04 -5.76 3.04
N PHE A 255 -0.95 -5.05 4.15
CA PHE A 255 -2.05 -4.27 4.66
C PHE A 255 -1.57 -3.06 5.46
N GLN A 256 -2.29 -1.95 5.34
CA GLN A 256 -2.10 -0.73 6.10
C GLN A 256 -3.32 -0.52 7.01
N PRO A 257 -3.20 -0.66 8.34
CA PRO A 257 -4.34 -0.46 9.23
C PRO A 257 -4.61 1.03 9.44
N GLU A 258 -5.88 1.36 9.72
CA GLU A 258 -6.22 2.65 10.33
C GLU A 258 -5.74 2.62 11.76
N ILE A 259 -5.09 3.68 12.19
CA ILE A 259 -4.78 3.92 13.58
C ILE A 259 -5.79 4.93 14.09
N LYS A 260 -6.80 4.46 14.81
CA LYS A 260 -7.77 5.34 15.46
C LYS A 260 -7.25 5.72 16.85
N LEU A 261 -6.82 6.96 17.01
CA LEU A 261 -6.43 7.53 18.29
C LEU A 261 -7.65 8.01 19.07
N LEU A 262 -7.65 7.73 20.37
CA LEU A 262 -8.66 8.16 21.33
C LEU A 262 -7.96 8.90 22.47
N TYR A 263 -8.18 10.20 22.56
CA TYR A 263 -7.55 11.08 23.57
C TYR A 263 -8.45 12.28 23.84
N ASN A 264 -8.44 12.84 25.04
CA ASN A 264 -9.17 14.07 25.38
C ASN A 264 -10.67 14.09 24.94
N ASN A 265 -11.36 12.93 24.95
CA ASN A 265 -12.71 12.75 24.39
C ASN A 265 -12.86 13.09 22.89
N LYS A 266 -11.75 13.07 22.16
CA LYS A 266 -11.64 13.22 20.71
C LYS A 266 -11.21 11.91 20.09
N GLU A 267 -11.59 11.75 18.84
CA GLU A 267 -11.14 10.66 17.98
C GLU A 267 -10.39 11.27 16.80
N GLN A 268 -9.26 10.68 16.44
CA GLN A 268 -8.52 11.07 15.25
C GLN A 268 -8.01 9.81 14.55
N SER A 269 -8.37 9.67 13.28
CA SER A 269 -7.86 8.60 12.43
C SER A 269 -6.54 9.02 11.83
N LEU A 270 -5.57 8.12 11.86
CA LEU A 270 -4.28 8.26 11.20
C LEU A 270 -4.06 7.06 10.28
N ALA A 271 -3.35 7.28 9.18
CA ALA A 271 -2.90 6.20 8.32
C ALA A 271 -1.36 6.19 8.29
N PRO A 272 -0.72 5.03 8.45
CA PRO A 272 0.74 4.95 8.35
C PRO A 272 1.25 5.25 6.94
N PHE A 273 2.54 5.59 6.81
CA PHE A 273 3.15 5.86 5.49
C PHE A 273 3.40 4.58 4.70
N THR A 274 3.70 3.50 5.43
CA THR A 274 4.12 2.22 4.85
C THR A 274 3.14 1.13 5.27
N PRO A 275 2.67 0.28 4.34
CA PRO A 275 1.89 -0.89 4.71
C PRO A 275 2.77 -1.91 5.46
N ILE A 276 2.16 -2.63 6.40
CA ILE A 276 2.79 -3.80 6.98
C ILE A 276 2.70 -4.92 5.96
N SER A 277 3.82 -5.61 5.77
CA SER A 277 3.85 -6.76 4.88
C SER A 277 4.38 -8.00 5.57
N PHE A 278 3.82 -9.14 5.22
CA PHE A 278 4.23 -10.45 5.69
C PHE A 278 4.44 -11.32 4.45
N PHE A 279 5.70 -11.62 4.17
CA PHE A 279 6.10 -12.47 3.05
C PHE A 279 6.89 -13.67 3.56
N ASN A 280 6.91 -14.74 2.76
CA ASN A 280 7.79 -15.90 2.94
C ASN A 280 7.51 -16.69 4.22
N PHE A 281 6.32 -17.28 4.27
CA PHE A 281 6.05 -18.35 5.22
C PHE A 281 6.49 -19.72 4.71
#